data_AF-A0A376TND2-F1
#
_entry.id   AF-A0A376TND2-F1
#
_cell.length_a   1.000
_cell.length_b   1.000
_cell.length_c   1.000
_cell.angle_alpha   90.00
_cell.angle_beta   90.00
_cell.angle_gamma   90.00
#
_symmetry.space_group_name_H-M   'P 1'
#
loop_
_entity.id
_entity.type
_entity.pdbx_description
1 polymer ?
#
loop_
_entity_poly.entity_id
_entity_poly.type
_entity_poly.pdbx_seq_one_letter_code
_entity_poly.pdbx_strand_id
1 'polypeptide(L)'
;MEWAKQIGLAVSRRAMGTWYSPDDALLKALVMCVVDDGREEYHRFLAKLYERFRLVIGANEAEKAFGTLPIDQNAFMQNSQRLEQRLRSLGLLRRLSDDCAYVENPFRSKK
;
A
#
# COMPACT_ATOMS: atom_id res chain seq x y z
N MET A 1 7.89 -15.63 12.93
CA MET A 1 8.43 -14.87 11.79
C MET A 1 8.37 -15.64 10.46
N GLU A 2 8.37 -16.97 10.45
CA GLU A 2 8.27 -17.81 9.24
C GLU A 2 7.10 -17.38 8.31
N TRP A 3 5.88 -17.35 8.85
CA TRP A 3 4.68 -16.96 8.12
C TRP A 3 4.74 -15.54 7.56
N ALA A 4 5.26 -14.58 8.35
CA ALA A 4 5.39 -13.19 7.91
C ALA A 4 6.31 -13.04 6.69
N LYS A 5 7.36 -13.85 6.59
CA LYS A 5 8.22 -13.90 5.40
C LYS A 5 7.51 -14.56 4.22
N GLN A 6 6.82 -15.68 4.45
CA GLN A 6 6.13 -16.42 3.39
C GLN A 6 4.98 -15.63 2.76
N ILE A 7 4.27 -14.81 3.54
CA ILE A 7 3.17 -13.96 3.05
C ILE A 7 3.65 -12.58 2.58
N GLY A 8 4.97 -12.36 2.50
CA GLY A 8 5.55 -11.12 1.99
C GLY A 8 5.41 -9.90 2.90
N LEU A 9 5.09 -10.08 4.19
CA LEU A 9 5.00 -8.98 5.18
C LEU A 9 6.34 -8.65 5.84
N ALA A 10 7.36 -9.49 5.66
CA ALA A 10 8.66 -9.29 6.26
C ALA A 10 9.80 -9.58 5.27
N VAL A 11 10.76 -8.66 5.18
CA VAL A 11 11.95 -8.78 4.33
C VAL A 11 13.19 -8.81 5.21
N SER A 12 14.08 -9.78 4.97
CA SER A 12 15.40 -9.83 5.61
C SER A 12 16.42 -9.09 4.75
N ARG A 13 17.09 -8.07 5.31
CA ARG A 13 18.25 -7.43 4.68
C ARG A 13 19.53 -7.92 5.35
N ARG A 14 20.51 -8.30 4.54
CA ARG A 14 21.83 -8.73 5.04
C ARG A 14 22.43 -7.60 5.88
N ALA A 15 22.94 -7.92 7.06
CA ALA A 15 23.45 -7.01 8.09
C ALA A 15 22.44 -6.13 8.87
N MET A 16 21.18 -6.02 8.46
CA MET A 16 20.19 -5.14 9.14
C MET A 16 19.02 -5.88 9.81
N GLY A 17 18.98 -7.22 9.75
CA GLY A 17 17.91 -8.02 10.36
C GLY A 17 16.65 -8.13 9.48
N THR A 18 15.53 -8.55 10.10
CA THR A 18 14.24 -8.73 9.40
C THR A 18 13.31 -7.56 9.73
N TRP A 19 12.84 -6.86 8.70
CA TRP A 19 11.99 -5.69 8.81
C TRP A 19 10.59 -6.02 8.34
N TYR A 20 9.58 -5.40 8.94
CA TYR A 20 8.23 -5.41 8.39
C TYR A 20 8.21 -4.54 7.14
N SER A 21 8.09 -5.17 5.98
CA SER A 21 8.12 -4.50 4.69
C SER A 21 7.39 -5.38 3.68
N PRO A 22 6.35 -4.86 2.99
CA PRO A 22 5.68 -5.58 1.92
C PRO A 22 6.65 -5.89 0.78
N ASP A 23 6.71 -7.14 0.35
CA ASP A 23 7.41 -7.51 -0.87
C ASP A 23 6.57 -7.22 -2.13
N ASP A 24 7.19 -7.35 -3.30
CA ASP A 24 6.54 -7.01 -4.57
C ASP A 24 5.39 -7.98 -4.93
N ALA A 25 5.46 -9.22 -4.45
CA ALA A 25 4.42 -10.22 -4.69
C ALA A 25 3.17 -9.89 -3.89
N LEU A 26 3.33 -9.54 -2.61
CA LEU A 26 2.25 -9.08 -1.75
C LEU A 26 1.63 -7.79 -2.30
N LEU A 27 2.43 -6.81 -2.72
CA LEU A 27 1.91 -5.57 -3.28
C LEU A 27 1.07 -5.82 -4.55
N LYS A 28 1.53 -6.69 -5.45
CA LYS A 28 0.76 -7.10 -6.64
C LYS A 28 -0.53 -7.80 -6.23
N ALA A 29 -0.49 -8.72 -5.28
CA ALA A 29 -1.66 -9.43 -4.79
C ALA A 29 -2.70 -8.47 -4.18
N LEU A 30 -2.26 -7.51 -3.36
CA LEU A 30 -3.13 -6.47 -2.79
C LEU A 30 -3.80 -5.64 -3.88
N VAL A 31 -3.06 -5.20 -4.91
CA VAL A 31 -3.65 -4.47 -6.04
C VAL A 31 -4.68 -5.32 -6.78
N MET A 32 -4.35 -6.59 -7.09
CA MET A 32 -5.27 -7.50 -7.77
C MET A 32 -6.58 -7.73 -7.00
N CYS A 33 -6.47 -7.83 -5.67
CA CYS A 33 -7.61 -8.11 -4.80
C CYS A 33 -8.48 -6.88 -4.52
N VAL A 34 -7.93 -5.67 -4.57
CA VAL A 34 -8.62 -4.44 -4.12
C VAL A 34 -9.15 -3.60 -5.28
N VAL A 35 -8.46 -3.61 -6.41
CA VAL A 35 -8.79 -2.76 -7.57
C VAL A 35 -9.68 -3.56 -8.53
N ASP A 36 -10.99 -3.42 -8.32
CA ASP A 36 -12.04 -4.18 -9.00
C ASP A 36 -12.38 -3.66 -10.42
N ASP A 37 -12.32 -2.35 -10.65
CA ASP A 37 -12.72 -1.69 -11.91
C ASP A 37 -11.52 -1.29 -12.79
N GLY A 38 -10.42 -2.03 -12.69
CA GLY A 38 -9.20 -1.81 -13.48
C GLY A 38 -8.33 -0.63 -13.02
N ARG A 39 -8.91 0.40 -12.40
CA ARG A 39 -8.17 1.47 -11.73
C ARG A 39 -8.89 1.95 -10.46
N GLU A 40 -8.13 2.43 -9.49
CA GLU A 40 -8.64 3.03 -8.26
C GLU A 40 -7.80 4.24 -7.87
N GLU A 41 -8.43 5.29 -7.33
CA GLU A 41 -7.68 6.43 -6.81
C GLU A 41 -6.82 5.99 -5.61
N TYR A 42 -5.59 6.50 -5.50
CA TYR A 42 -4.64 6.05 -4.48
C TYR A 42 -5.19 6.16 -3.05
N HIS A 43 -5.82 7.28 -2.69
CA HIS A 43 -6.43 7.45 -1.36
C HIS A 43 -7.58 6.47 -1.10
N ARG A 44 -8.40 6.17 -2.12
CA ARG A 44 -9.45 5.15 -2.02
C ARG A 44 -8.87 3.75 -1.89
N PHE A 45 -7.76 3.47 -2.59
CA PHE A 45 -7.04 2.22 -2.44
C PHE A 45 -6.54 2.02 -0.99
N LEU A 46 -5.97 3.05 -0.36
CA LEU A 46 -5.57 2.99 1.06
C LEU A 46 -6.77 2.73 1.98
N ALA A 47 -7.90 3.41 1.76
CA ALA A 47 -9.11 3.19 2.53
C ALA A 47 -9.61 1.74 2.39
N LYS A 48 -9.63 1.18 1.17
CA LYS A 48 -10.01 -0.22 0.94
C LYS A 48 -9.04 -1.22 1.58
N LEU A 49 -7.74 -0.93 1.60
CA LEU A 49 -6.76 -1.76 2.32
C LEU A 49 -7.05 -1.80 3.81
N TYR A 50 -7.40 -0.66 4.40
CA TYR A 50 -7.81 -0.61 5.80
C TYR A 50 -9.12 -1.36 6.04
N GLU A 51 -10.14 -1.16 5.21
CA GLU A 51 -11.45 -1.81 5.37
C GLU A 51 -11.35 -3.33 5.26
N ARG A 52 -10.59 -3.86 4.29
CA ARG A 52 -10.50 -5.31 4.01
C ARG A 52 -9.46 -6.02 4.86
N PHE A 53 -8.32 -5.37 5.13
CA PHE A 53 -7.15 -6.02 5.73
C PHE A 53 -6.65 -5.35 7.02
N ARG A 54 -7.29 -4.24 7.44
CA ARG A 54 -6.88 -3.43 8.60
C ARG A 54 -5.44 -2.92 8.51
N LEU A 55 -4.94 -2.75 7.28
CA LEU A 55 -3.64 -2.15 7.02
C LEU A 55 -3.73 -0.63 7.17
N VAL A 56 -2.99 -0.09 8.13
CA VAL A 56 -2.91 1.36 8.38
C VAL A 56 -1.64 1.89 7.72
N ILE A 57 -1.80 2.79 6.75
CA ILE A 57 -0.70 3.33 5.95
C ILE A 57 -0.71 4.85 5.97
N GLY A 58 -1.85 5.47 5.67
CA GLY A 58 -2.04 6.92 5.73
C GLY A 58 -2.63 7.40 7.05
N ALA A 59 -2.66 8.72 7.20
CA ALA A 59 -3.14 9.38 8.42
C ALA A 59 -4.65 9.17 8.61
N ASN A 60 -5.42 9.17 7.51
CA ASN A 60 -6.87 8.98 7.55
C ASN A 60 -7.23 7.57 8.08
N GLU A 61 -6.51 6.54 7.65
CA GLU A 61 -6.71 5.18 8.14
C GLU A 61 -6.29 5.04 9.60
N ALA A 62 -5.23 5.75 10.01
CA ALA A 62 -4.76 5.76 11.39
C ALA A 62 -5.75 6.43 12.34
N GLU A 63 -6.29 7.58 11.95
CA GLU A 63 -7.32 8.27 12.74
C GLU A 63 -8.58 7.40 12.87
N LYS A 64 -9.02 6.75 11.78
CA LYS A 64 -10.13 5.78 11.84
C LYS A 64 -9.84 4.59 12.77
N ALA A 65 -8.59 4.11 12.82
CA ALA A 65 -8.22 2.95 13.61
C ALA A 65 -8.08 3.25 15.11
N PHE A 66 -7.57 4.43 15.46
CA PHE A 66 -7.15 4.76 16.82
C PHE A 66 -7.97 5.89 17.47
N GLY A 67 -8.85 6.57 16.71
CA GLY A 67 -9.63 7.74 17.16
C GLY A 67 -8.81 9.03 17.28
N THR A 68 -7.51 8.90 17.58
CA THR A 68 -6.50 9.96 17.56
C THR A 68 -5.22 9.40 16.94
N LEU A 69 -4.45 10.25 16.24
CA LEU A 69 -3.18 9.82 15.66
C LEU A 69 -2.21 9.37 16.76
N PRO A 70 -1.71 8.11 16.74
CA PRO A 70 -0.85 7.59 17.79
C PRO A 70 0.58 8.14 17.71
N ILE A 71 0.96 8.69 16.56
CA ILE A 71 2.26 9.27 16.24
C ILE A 71 2.05 10.46 15.30
N ASP A 72 3.12 11.21 15.01
CA ASP A 72 3.10 12.33 14.08
C ASP A 72 2.52 11.96 12.71
N GLN A 73 1.61 12.80 12.21
CA GLN A 73 1.01 12.72 10.87
C GLN A 73 2.08 12.58 9.77
N ASN A 74 3.24 13.24 9.93
CA ASN A 74 4.35 13.15 8.99
C ASN A 74 4.84 11.72 8.76
N ALA A 75 4.79 10.86 9.78
CA ALA A 75 5.21 9.46 9.63
C ALA A 75 4.28 8.71 8.67
N PHE A 76 2.97 8.93 8.78
CA PHE A 76 1.97 8.35 7.88
C PHE A 76 2.06 8.91 6.46
N MET A 77 2.32 10.21 6.32
CA MET A 77 2.56 10.82 5.00
C MET A 77 3.79 10.19 4.32
N GLN A 78 4.89 9.99 5.04
CA GLN A 78 6.07 9.31 4.52
C GLN A 78 5.78 7.84 4.14
N ASN A 79 4.99 7.12 4.93
CA ASN A 79 4.61 5.74 4.63
C ASN A 79 3.76 5.67 3.36
N SER A 80 2.77 6.54 3.25
CA SER A 80 1.94 6.69 2.05
C SER A 80 2.80 7.01 0.82
N GLN A 81 3.72 7.97 0.92
CA GLN A 81 4.60 8.32 -0.20
C GLN A 81 5.53 7.17 -0.62
N ARG A 82 6.10 6.43 0.35
CA ARG A 82 6.95 5.26 0.08
C ARG A 82 6.19 4.16 -0.65
N LEU A 83 4.94 3.90 -0.24
CA LEU A 83 4.10 2.91 -0.92
C LEU A 83 3.76 3.37 -2.34
N GLU A 84 3.38 4.63 -2.53
CA GLU A 84 3.09 5.22 -3.85
C GLU A 84 4.29 5.03 -4.80
N GLN A 85 5.49 5.41 -4.33
CA GLN A 85 6.73 5.24 -5.08
C GLN A 85 7.01 3.78 -5.43
N ARG A 86 6.74 2.85 -4.50
CA ARG A 86 6.95 1.42 -4.75
C ARG A 86 5.97 0.89 -5.79
N LEU A 87 4.68 1.21 -5.68
CA LEU A 87 3.67 0.82 -6.68
C LEU A 87 4.01 1.39 -8.06
N ARG A 88 4.49 2.63 -8.12
CA ARG A 88 4.97 3.25 -9.37
C ARG A 88 6.15 2.48 -9.96
N SER A 89 7.13 2.09 -9.16
CA SER A 89 8.29 1.30 -9.62
C SER A 89 7.89 -0.10 -10.15
N LEU A 90 6.75 -0.63 -9.69
CA LEU A 90 6.19 -1.89 -10.16
C LEU A 90 5.29 -1.75 -11.38
N GLY A 91 5.08 -0.53 -11.88
CA GLY A 91 4.18 -0.25 -13.00
C GLY A 91 2.70 -0.39 -12.64
N LEU A 92 2.36 -0.36 -11.35
CA LEU A 92 0.98 -0.51 -10.83
C LEU A 92 0.33 0.83 -10.48
N LEU A 93 1.03 1.95 -10.65
CA LEU A 93 0.53 3.28 -10.34
C LEU A 93 0.89 4.27 -11.43
N ARG A 94 -0.09 5.05 -11.86
CA ARG A 94 0.06 6.14 -12.83
C ARG A 94 -0.40 7.45 -12.21
N ARG A 95 0.42 8.49 -12.36
CA ARG A 95 0.12 9.85 -11.90
C ARG A 95 -0.43 10.66 -13.08
N LEU A 96 -1.60 11.26 -12.91
CA LEU A 96 -2.26 12.07 -13.94
C LEU A 96 -2.12 13.58 -13.65
N SER A 97 -1.97 13.97 -12.38
CA SER A 97 -1.66 15.33 -11.95
C SER A 97 -0.81 15.33 -10.67
N ASP A 98 -0.34 16.50 -10.23
CA ASP A 98 0.42 16.61 -8.97
C ASP A 98 -0.37 16.09 -7.76
N ASP A 99 -1.69 16.19 -7.76
CA ASP A 99 -2.53 15.75 -6.63
C ASP A 99 -3.27 14.42 -6.87
N CYS A 100 -3.17 13.82 -8.06
CA CYS A 100 -3.97 12.65 -8.40
C CYS A 100 -3.15 11.48 -8.97
N ALA A 101 -3.11 10.39 -8.18
CA ALA A 101 -2.49 9.13 -8.52
C ALA A 101 -3.55 8.01 -8.58
N TYR A 102 -3.44 7.15 -9.59
CA TYR A 102 -4.32 5.99 -9.77
C TYR A 102 -3.50 4.70 -9.71
N VAL A 103 -3.98 3.75 -8.90
CA VAL A 103 -3.50 2.38 -8.88
C VAL A 103 -4.21 1.60 -9.98
N GLU A 104 -3.47 0.99 -10.89
CA GLU A 104 -3.98 0.24 -12.04
C GLU A 104 -3.81 -1.26 -11.81
N ASN A 105 -4.87 -2.04 -12.04
CA ASN A 105 -4.83 -3.48 -12.02
C ASN A 105 -4.65 -4.01 -13.45
N PRO A 106 -3.45 -4.51 -13.82
CA PRO A 106 -3.18 -4.93 -15.19
C PRO A 106 -4.00 -6.15 -15.62
N PHE A 107 -4.59 -6.89 -14.68
CA PHE A 107 -5.41 -8.08 -14.96
C PHE A 107 -6.89 -7.76 -15.17
N ARG A 108 -7.32 -6.53 -14.90
CA ARG A 108 -8.71 -6.09 -15.03
C ARG A 108 -8.90 -4.92 -15.99
N SER A 109 -7.84 -4.49 -16.67
CA SER A 109 -7.96 -3.46 -17.71
C SER A 109 -8.81 -3.99 -18.86
N LYS A 110 -9.92 -3.29 -19.16
CA LYS A 110 -10.77 -3.61 -20.32
C LYS A 110 -9.93 -3.43 -21.60
N LYS A 111 -9.77 -4.50 -22.37
CA LYS A 111 -9.64 -4.39 -23.82
C LYS A 111 -10.95 -3.87 -24.41
#